data_AF-A0ABD1C6B0-F1
#
_entry.id   AF-A0ABD1C6B0-F1
#
_cell.length_a   1.000
_cell.length_b   1.000
_cell.length_c   1.000
_cell.angle_alpha   90.00
_cell.angle_beta   90.00
_cell.angle_gamma   90.00
#
_symmetry.space_group_name_H-M   'P 1'
#
loop_
_entity.id
_entity.type
_entity.pdbx_description
1 polymer ?
#
loop_
_entity_poly.entity_id
_entity_poly.type
_entity_poly.pdbx_seq_one_letter_code
_entity_poly.pdbx_strand_id
1 'polypeptide(L)'
;MAAKKRETAYGDSISSLPDEVLGQILSLLPTKTAPSTSVLSKRWRNLLPLVHNLDFDEPMVLSNSIFKWFNDKNSEFTGRGFFNSVEKTLVLLRGSPIKKFSMKWKSLFNESCANCLIYTVLKHEVLELHLSPAAFQSLESEYFFSKTLVKLTLSHRCFYQNNTPLGGVLFPALKTLCLFSAGFELGDGDLYDCLLASPVLEEVNICDNDPLTSLLYSGWKKQVWGSSIQRISIFYHYHPFEEHSCFVIKTPNLVYLDYSSYVAQDYVVQFDSLVEARLDLRLWKYNDYWGDATKLIVAIRNVVTLHLSADSLEVFYFCCKSMPEFNNLVKLSFESHKERGWHVLPLLLKKSPNLETLVIKGLVHTITDKCGDACVCVHEKKNTSCCLLLCRVKVLKIYGYGGTCREVKQMRHLMDNLKFLEVVKVKVQVDEQDKLLPITNELMQLLPTTSSKCNIQFI
;
A
#
# COMPACT_ATOMS: atom_id res chain seq x y z
N MET A 1 25.59 62.37 34.23
CA MET A 1 24.93 61.06 34.06
C MET A 1 25.18 60.58 32.63
N ALA A 2 26.04 59.57 32.46
CA ALA A 2 26.32 58.99 31.16
C ALA A 2 25.20 58.02 30.77
N ALA A 3 24.54 58.27 29.64
CA ALA A 3 23.57 57.35 29.07
C ALA A 3 24.33 56.17 28.44
N LYS A 4 24.21 55.01 29.09
CA LYS A 4 24.78 53.74 28.66
C LYS A 4 24.02 53.27 27.42
N LYS A 5 24.64 53.36 26.23
CA LYS A 5 24.12 52.79 24.99
C LYS A 5 24.14 51.26 25.14
N ARG A 6 22.97 50.63 25.26
CA ARG A 6 22.82 49.17 25.19
C ARG A 6 23.00 48.75 23.72
N GLU A 7 24.12 48.10 23.41
CA GLU A 7 24.24 47.30 22.20
C GLU A 7 23.46 46.00 22.39
N THR A 8 22.28 45.91 21.80
CA THR A 8 21.58 44.63 21.62
C THR A 8 22.09 44.03 20.32
N ALA A 9 23.11 43.18 20.41
CA ALA A 9 23.49 42.26 19.35
C ALA A 9 22.37 41.22 19.19
N TYR A 10 21.38 41.50 18.36
CA TYR A 10 20.42 40.50 17.90
C TYR A 10 21.14 39.66 16.83
N GLY A 11 22.01 38.77 17.29
CA GLY A 11 22.70 37.82 16.42
C GLY A 11 21.67 36.91 15.75
N ASP A 12 21.82 36.68 14.45
CA ASP A 12 20.99 35.74 13.69
C ASP A 12 20.99 34.36 14.36
N SER A 13 19.85 34.02 14.97
CA SER A 13 19.64 32.77 15.72
C SER A 13 19.81 31.52 14.88
N ILE A 14 19.70 31.61 13.55
CA ILE A 14 19.94 30.47 12.65
C ILE A 14 21.44 30.31 12.47
N SER A 15 22.16 31.42 12.25
CA SER A 15 23.63 31.42 12.13
C SER A 15 24.36 31.03 13.42
N SER A 16 23.69 30.89 14.58
CA SER A 16 24.31 30.38 15.81
C SER A 16 24.23 28.86 15.96
N LEU A 17 23.44 28.16 15.13
CA LEU A 17 23.32 26.70 15.16
C LEU A 17 24.61 26.01 14.69
N PRO A 18 24.93 24.79 15.19
CA PRO A 18 26.03 23.97 14.67
C PRO A 18 25.87 23.60 13.20
N ASP A 19 26.98 23.37 12.49
CA ASP A 19 26.98 23.05 11.05
C ASP A 19 26.17 21.77 10.76
N GLU A 20 26.21 20.79 11.65
CA GLU A 20 25.45 19.53 11.53
C GLU A 20 23.95 19.76 11.55
N VAL A 21 23.48 20.69 12.41
CA VAL A 21 22.06 21.06 12.50
C VAL A 21 21.65 21.85 11.26
N LEU A 22 22.50 22.77 10.79
CA LEU A 22 22.24 23.51 9.56
C LEU A 22 22.21 22.59 8.32
N GLY A 23 23.08 21.57 8.27
CA GLY A 23 23.05 20.53 7.23
C GLY A 23 21.76 19.70 7.26
N GLN A 24 21.23 19.38 8.45
CA GLN A 24 19.92 18.75 8.59
C GLN A 24 18.79 19.65 8.08
N ILE A 25 18.81 20.94 8.42
CA ILE A 25 17.84 21.92 7.93
C ILE A 25 17.89 22.01 6.40
N LEU A 26 19.09 22.09 5.81
CA LEU A 26 19.27 22.09 4.36
C LEU A 26 18.77 20.81 3.70
N SER A 27 18.85 19.66 4.38
CA SER A 27 18.34 18.37 3.90
C SER A 27 16.82 18.24 3.96
N LEU A 28 16.14 19.21 4.58
CA LEU A 28 14.68 19.35 4.55
C LEU A 28 14.21 20.31 3.44
N LEU A 29 15.12 21.10 2.87
CA LEU A 29 14.80 21.99 1.76
C LEU A 29 14.75 21.22 0.43
N PRO A 30 13.95 21.66 -0.55
CA PRO A 30 14.02 21.14 -1.90
C PRO A 30 15.45 21.24 -2.44
N THR A 31 15.96 20.16 -3.05
CA THR A 31 17.38 20.06 -3.45
C THR A 31 17.84 21.17 -4.39
N LYS A 32 16.93 21.73 -5.21
CA LYS A 32 17.23 22.89 -6.08
C LYS A 32 17.47 24.20 -5.30
N THR A 33 16.98 24.30 -4.07
CA THR A 33 17.08 25.51 -3.23
C THR A 33 18.24 25.48 -2.26
N ALA A 34 18.73 24.30 -1.88
CA ALA A 34 19.87 24.16 -0.97
C ALA A 34 21.13 24.87 -1.51
N PRO A 35 21.51 24.76 -2.80
CA PRO A 35 22.63 25.52 -3.37
C PRO A 35 22.45 27.04 -3.32
N SER A 36 21.22 27.55 -3.41
CA SER A 36 20.93 28.99 -3.35
C SER A 36 21.24 29.59 -1.98
N THR A 37 21.21 28.78 -0.91
CA THR A 37 21.59 29.23 0.44
C THR A 37 23.08 29.60 0.55
N SER A 38 23.91 29.18 -0.41
CA SER A 38 25.35 29.54 -0.45
C SER A 38 25.61 31.04 -0.63
N VAL A 39 24.58 31.82 -1.00
CA VAL A 39 24.63 33.29 -1.10
C VAL A 39 24.52 33.94 0.28
N LEU A 40 23.94 33.26 1.28
CA LEU A 40 23.70 33.81 2.62
C LEU A 40 25.01 34.13 3.35
N SER A 41 26.02 33.25 3.25
CA SER A 41 27.39 33.56 3.67
C SER A 41 28.39 32.50 3.20
N LYS A 42 29.68 32.77 3.40
CA LYS A 42 30.77 31.80 3.16
C LYS A 42 30.58 30.50 3.95
N ARG A 43 30.00 30.56 5.16
CA ARG A 43 29.72 29.38 5.99
C ARG A 43 28.68 28.49 5.31
N TRP A 44 27.58 29.07 4.84
CA TRP A 44 26.49 28.32 4.20
C TRP A 44 26.91 27.64 2.89
N ARG A 45 27.89 28.22 2.18
CA ARG A 45 28.52 27.56 1.03
C ARG A 45 29.21 26.23 1.40
N ASN A 46 29.77 26.15 2.61
CA ASN A 46 30.47 24.97 3.10
C ASN A 46 29.54 23.93 3.73
N LEU A 47 28.24 24.23 3.88
CA LEU A 47 27.25 23.30 4.44
C LEU A 47 26.66 22.34 3.41
N LEU A 48 26.81 22.63 2.11
CA LEU A 48 26.28 21.78 1.04
C LEU A 48 26.70 20.30 1.13
N PRO A 49 27.95 19.96 1.49
CA PRO A 49 28.35 18.56 1.71
C PRO A 49 27.58 17.85 2.83
N LEU A 50 26.97 18.57 3.77
CA LEU A 50 26.18 17.99 4.86
C LEU A 50 24.75 17.63 4.45
N VAL A 51 24.36 17.96 3.21
CA VAL A 51 23.06 17.60 2.65
C VAL A 51 23.03 16.12 2.34
N HIS A 52 22.10 15.40 2.97
CA HIS A 52 22.02 13.94 2.87
C HIS A 52 20.72 13.43 2.22
N ASN A 53 19.79 14.33 1.86
CA ASN A 53 18.58 14.00 1.11
C ASN A 53 18.58 14.79 -0.20
N LEU A 54 18.52 14.07 -1.31
CA LEU A 54 18.48 14.64 -2.65
C LEU A 54 17.20 14.20 -3.35
N ASP A 55 16.42 15.16 -3.84
CA ASP A 55 15.20 14.96 -4.60
C ASP A 55 15.23 15.82 -5.86
N PHE A 56 15.34 15.14 -6.99
CA PHE A 56 15.41 15.74 -8.31
C PHE A 56 14.15 15.42 -9.09
N ASP A 57 13.37 16.46 -9.40
CA ASP A 57 12.20 16.36 -10.27
C ASP A 57 12.43 17.18 -11.55
N GLU A 58 12.45 16.49 -12.69
CA GLU A 58 12.54 17.12 -14.01
C GLU A 58 11.21 17.82 -14.35
N PRO A 59 11.18 19.16 -14.41
CA PRO A 59 9.95 19.89 -14.68
C PRO A 59 9.40 19.49 -16.05
N MET A 60 8.07 19.48 -16.17
CA MET A 60 7.41 19.16 -17.42
C MET A 60 7.63 20.27 -18.44
N VAL A 61 8.68 20.15 -19.26
CA VAL A 61 8.73 20.89 -20.51
C VAL A 61 7.76 20.16 -21.44
N LEU A 62 6.74 20.87 -21.93
CA LEU A 62 5.81 20.41 -22.99
C LEU A 62 6.62 20.09 -24.26
N SER A 63 7.39 19.01 -24.23
CA SER A 63 8.11 18.54 -25.38
C SER A 63 7.22 17.50 -26.05
N ASN A 64 6.96 17.71 -27.34
CA ASN A 64 6.45 16.71 -28.29
C ASN A 64 7.36 15.47 -28.40
N SER A 65 8.23 15.20 -27.41
CA SER A 65 9.35 14.27 -27.43
C SER A 65 8.93 12.81 -27.48
N ILE A 66 7.86 12.42 -26.77
CA ILE A 66 7.32 11.05 -26.84
C ILE A 66 6.84 10.74 -28.26
N PHE A 67 6.07 11.64 -28.89
CA PHE A 67 5.63 11.49 -30.28
C PHE A 67 6.79 11.60 -31.28
N LYS A 68 7.81 12.41 -31.00
CA LYS A 68 8.97 12.59 -31.87
C LYS A 68 9.90 11.37 -31.85
N TRP A 69 10.04 10.67 -30.73
CA TRP A 69 10.84 9.43 -30.64
C TRP A 69 10.25 8.27 -31.43
N PHE A 70 8.92 8.12 -31.48
CA PHE A 70 8.28 7.17 -32.39
C PHE A 70 8.58 7.47 -33.86
N ASN A 71 8.89 8.73 -34.20
CA ASN A 71 9.08 9.19 -35.58
C ASN A 71 10.55 9.44 -35.97
N ASP A 72 11.47 9.64 -35.04
CA ASP A 72 12.88 9.96 -35.30
C ASP A 72 13.80 9.54 -34.13
N LYS A 73 14.60 8.47 -34.35
CA LYS A 73 15.58 7.97 -33.37
C LYS A 73 16.82 8.88 -33.20
N ASN A 74 16.99 9.88 -34.06
CA ASN A 74 18.16 10.77 -34.06
C ASN A 74 17.91 12.15 -33.41
N SER A 75 16.73 12.38 -32.81
CA SER A 75 16.43 13.66 -32.18
C SER A 75 17.32 13.92 -30.95
N GLU A 76 17.89 15.12 -30.81
CA GLU A 76 18.68 15.54 -29.64
C GLU A 76 17.91 15.30 -28.33
N PHE A 77 18.54 14.56 -27.42
CA PHE A 77 18.00 14.22 -26.11
C PHE A 77 17.84 15.49 -25.24
N THR A 78 16.60 15.93 -25.05
CA THR A 78 16.25 17.19 -24.35
C THR A 78 16.60 17.21 -22.86
N GLY A 79 16.92 16.06 -22.26
CA GLY A 79 17.16 15.90 -20.82
C GLY A 79 18.60 16.05 -20.34
N ARG A 80 19.58 16.27 -21.23
CA ARG A 80 21.02 16.28 -20.86
C ARG A 80 21.38 17.35 -19.83
N GLY A 81 20.72 18.50 -19.88
CA GLY A 81 20.94 19.59 -18.91
C GLY A 81 20.55 19.23 -17.48
N PHE A 82 19.47 18.46 -17.31
CA PHE A 82 19.03 17.98 -16.00
C PHE A 82 20.05 17.03 -15.40
N PHE A 83 20.47 16.00 -16.14
CA PHE A 83 21.46 15.02 -15.66
C PHE A 83 22.82 15.65 -15.35
N ASN A 84 23.31 16.55 -16.22
CA ASN A 84 24.53 17.30 -15.92
C ASN A 84 24.42 18.10 -14.61
N SER A 85 23.22 18.57 -14.26
CA SER A 85 22.99 19.29 -13.00
C SER A 85 23.00 18.33 -11.81
N VAL A 86 22.40 17.14 -11.95
CA VAL A 86 22.46 16.09 -10.93
C VAL A 86 23.91 15.63 -10.71
N GLU A 87 24.63 15.31 -11.78
CA GLU A 87 26.03 14.87 -11.73
C GLU A 87 26.93 15.93 -11.09
N LYS A 88 26.81 17.20 -11.49
CA LYS A 88 27.53 18.29 -10.83
C LYS A 88 27.23 18.37 -9.33
N THR A 89 25.97 18.14 -8.94
CA THR A 89 25.59 18.12 -7.52
C THR A 89 26.25 16.96 -6.77
N LEU A 90 26.26 15.76 -7.36
CA LEU A 90 26.95 14.60 -6.78
C LEU A 90 28.46 14.83 -6.63
N VAL A 91 29.10 15.43 -7.63
CA VAL A 91 30.52 15.81 -7.57
C VAL A 91 30.78 16.84 -6.45
N LEU A 92 29.87 17.80 -6.25
CA LEU A 92 29.99 18.82 -5.19
C LEU A 92 29.87 18.23 -3.79
N LEU A 93 29.17 17.11 -3.61
CA LEU A 93 29.00 16.45 -2.31
C LEU A 93 30.25 15.68 -1.84
N ARG A 94 31.31 15.57 -2.69
CA ARG A 94 32.66 15.08 -2.35
C ARG A 94 32.71 13.81 -1.47
N GLY A 95 31.84 12.83 -1.76
CA GLY A 95 31.84 11.54 -1.04
C GLY A 95 31.12 11.57 0.31
N SER A 96 30.37 12.62 0.61
CA SER A 96 29.49 12.65 1.78
C SER A 96 28.39 11.58 1.63
N PRO A 97 28.03 10.87 2.72
CA PRO A 97 27.05 9.79 2.65
C PRO A 97 25.66 10.38 2.36
N ILE A 98 25.08 9.98 1.24
CA ILE A 98 23.72 10.37 0.86
C ILE A 98 22.79 9.37 1.53
N LYS A 99 21.91 9.79 2.43
CA LYS A 99 20.92 8.88 3.04
C LYS A 99 19.84 8.52 2.04
N LYS A 100 19.31 9.52 1.33
CA LYS A 100 18.20 9.35 0.39
C LYS A 100 18.47 10.05 -0.92
N PHE A 101 18.29 9.33 -2.02
CA PHE A 101 18.31 9.87 -3.38
C PHE A 101 17.01 9.55 -4.10
N SER A 102 16.35 10.57 -4.62
CA SER A 102 15.13 10.48 -5.42
C SER A 102 15.33 11.21 -6.73
N MET A 103 15.00 10.54 -7.83
CA MET A 103 15.05 11.12 -9.17
C MET A 103 13.81 10.74 -9.96
N LYS A 104 13.12 11.77 -10.47
CA LYS A 104 11.99 11.68 -11.40
C LYS A 104 12.40 12.39 -12.68
N TRP A 105 12.30 11.69 -13.80
CA TRP A 105 12.69 12.24 -15.09
C TRP A 105 11.69 11.87 -16.18
N LYS A 106 11.52 12.78 -17.12
CA LYS A 106 10.54 12.69 -18.20
C LYS A 106 11.17 12.54 -19.58
N SER A 107 12.37 13.07 -19.75
CA SER A 107 13.10 12.97 -21.01
C SER A 107 13.43 11.52 -21.35
N LEU A 108 13.50 11.20 -22.65
CA LEU A 108 14.07 9.96 -23.14
C LEU A 108 15.59 10.08 -23.05
N PHE A 109 16.27 9.01 -22.63
CA PHE A 109 17.71 9.04 -22.34
C PHE A 109 18.49 8.04 -23.21
N ASN A 110 19.78 8.33 -23.36
CA ASN A 110 20.76 7.30 -23.71
C ASN A 110 20.96 6.41 -22.47
N GLU A 111 20.77 5.10 -22.63
CA GLU A 111 20.85 4.07 -21.58
C GLU A 111 22.14 4.20 -20.76
N SER A 112 23.28 4.40 -21.43
CA SER A 112 24.60 4.49 -20.78
C SER A 112 24.70 5.66 -19.79
N CYS A 113 24.08 6.81 -20.10
CA CYS A 113 24.16 7.99 -19.21
C CYS A 113 23.39 7.76 -17.91
N ALA A 114 22.21 7.11 -17.99
CA ALA A 114 21.41 6.81 -16.82
C ALA A 114 22.06 5.72 -15.95
N ASN A 115 22.61 4.67 -16.56
CA ASN A 115 23.37 3.63 -15.84
C ASN A 115 24.59 4.23 -15.11
N CYS A 116 25.37 5.09 -15.78
CA CYS A 116 26.51 5.79 -15.17
C CYS A 116 26.09 6.67 -13.97
N LEU A 117 24.98 7.41 -14.10
CA LEU A 117 24.49 8.25 -13.01
C LEU A 117 24.05 7.39 -11.82
N ILE A 118 23.24 6.35 -12.06
CA ILE A 118 22.75 5.46 -11.01
C ILE A 118 23.92 4.77 -10.30
N TYR A 119 24.92 4.30 -11.04
CA TYR A 119 26.15 3.76 -10.47
C TYR A 119 26.88 4.77 -9.59
N THR A 120 27.00 6.02 -10.06
CA THR A 120 27.63 7.10 -9.30
C THR A 120 26.88 7.34 -8.00
N VAL A 121 25.54 7.37 -8.03
CA VAL A 121 24.70 7.47 -6.84
C VAL A 121 24.95 6.30 -5.89
N LEU A 122 24.90 5.06 -6.37
CA LEU A 122 25.11 3.86 -5.55
C LEU A 122 26.52 3.83 -4.89
N LYS A 123 27.54 4.41 -5.53
CA LYS A 123 28.88 4.58 -4.95
C LYS A 123 28.93 5.51 -3.73
N HIS A 124 27.95 6.40 -3.56
CA HIS A 124 27.82 7.25 -2.37
C HIS A 124 27.17 6.54 -1.17
N GLU A 125 27.11 5.20 -1.19
CA GLU A 125 26.62 4.37 -0.08
C GLU A 125 25.19 4.72 0.36
N VAL A 126 24.32 4.93 -0.63
CA VAL A 126 22.94 5.36 -0.40
C VAL A 126 22.15 4.31 0.38
N LEU A 127 21.30 4.78 1.30
CA LEU A 127 20.39 3.92 2.07
C LEU A 127 19.01 3.79 1.40
N GLU A 128 18.49 4.87 0.81
CA GLU A 128 17.21 4.89 0.10
C GLU A 128 17.36 5.42 -1.33
N LEU A 129 16.94 4.63 -2.31
CA LEU A 129 16.96 4.99 -3.73
C LEU A 129 15.55 4.97 -4.30
N HIS A 130 15.11 6.09 -4.88
CA HIS A 130 13.83 6.20 -5.59
C HIS A 130 14.06 6.64 -7.03
N LEU A 131 13.71 5.77 -7.98
CA LEU A 131 13.82 6.00 -9.41
C LEU A 131 12.45 5.98 -10.07
N SER A 132 12.18 6.98 -10.90
CA SER A 132 10.88 7.18 -11.54
C SER A 132 11.04 7.74 -12.96
N PRO A 133 11.47 6.91 -13.92
CA PRO A 133 11.48 7.27 -15.33
C PRO A 133 10.08 7.42 -15.91
N ALA A 134 9.87 8.39 -16.80
CA ALA A 134 8.67 8.44 -17.63
C ALA A 134 8.80 7.62 -18.93
N ALA A 135 9.90 6.91 -19.15
CA ALA A 135 10.21 6.12 -20.35
C ALA A 135 10.95 4.82 -20.00
N PHE A 136 11.20 3.95 -20.99
CA PHE A 136 11.97 2.73 -20.79
C PHE A 136 13.37 3.05 -20.30
N GLN A 137 13.81 2.32 -19.28
CA GLN A 137 15.18 2.41 -18.77
C GLN A 137 15.79 1.01 -18.69
N SER A 138 16.75 0.73 -19.57
CA SER A 138 17.62 -0.42 -19.38
C SER A 138 18.50 -0.21 -18.16
N LEU A 139 18.54 -1.19 -17.26
CA LEU A 139 19.45 -1.22 -16.12
C LEU A 139 20.44 -2.36 -16.31
N GLU A 140 21.70 -1.99 -16.47
CA GLU A 140 22.80 -2.94 -16.55
C GLU A 140 23.19 -3.39 -15.14
N SER A 141 23.17 -4.71 -14.91
CA SER A 141 23.41 -5.33 -13.60
C SER A 141 24.78 -5.01 -13.00
N GLU A 142 25.79 -4.81 -13.86
CA GLU A 142 27.15 -4.41 -13.47
C GLU A 142 27.19 -3.05 -12.74
N TYR A 143 26.23 -2.18 -13.03
CA TYR A 143 26.12 -0.83 -12.49
C TYR A 143 25.05 -0.71 -11.39
N PHE A 144 24.24 -1.74 -11.19
CA PHE A 144 23.06 -1.73 -10.33
C PHE A 144 23.23 -2.60 -9.08
N PHE A 145 24.30 -2.34 -8.32
CA PHE A 145 24.65 -3.07 -7.10
C PHE A 145 24.98 -2.11 -5.95
N SER A 146 24.53 -2.43 -4.73
CA SER A 146 24.95 -1.71 -3.51
C SER A 146 24.85 -2.57 -2.26
N LYS A 147 25.86 -2.46 -1.39
CA LYS A 147 25.91 -3.15 -0.09
C LYS A 147 25.16 -2.41 1.03
N THR A 148 24.80 -1.15 0.81
CA THR A 148 24.25 -0.26 1.84
C THR A 148 22.77 0.05 1.64
N LEU A 149 22.25 -0.22 0.44
CA LEU A 149 20.88 0.12 0.09
C LEU A 149 19.88 -0.70 0.91
N VAL A 150 19.09 0.01 1.72
CA VAL A 150 18.06 -0.57 2.62
C VAL A 150 16.68 -0.49 1.99
N LYS A 151 16.40 0.54 1.20
CA LYS A 151 15.10 0.74 0.54
C LYS A 151 15.28 1.10 -0.92
N LEU A 152 14.61 0.35 -1.79
CA LEU A 152 14.55 0.62 -3.22
C LEU A 152 13.10 0.86 -3.63
N THR A 153 12.87 2.00 -4.28
CA THR A 153 11.61 2.31 -4.95
C THR A 153 11.84 2.46 -6.44
N LEU A 154 11.16 1.62 -7.22
CA LEU A 154 11.09 1.72 -8.68
C LEU A 154 9.66 2.07 -9.06
N SER A 155 9.49 3.19 -9.76
CA SER A 155 8.18 3.71 -10.15
C SER A 155 8.12 3.94 -11.65
N HIS A 156 6.92 3.78 -12.21
CA HIS A 156 6.62 3.98 -13.62
C HIS A 156 7.48 3.09 -14.54
N ARG A 157 7.44 3.39 -15.84
CA ARG A 157 7.76 2.54 -17.01
C ARG A 157 9.02 1.67 -16.90
N CYS A 158 9.03 0.63 -17.73
CA CYS A 158 9.73 -0.63 -17.50
C CYS A 158 11.25 -0.55 -17.33
N PHE A 159 11.74 -1.47 -16.51
CA PHE A 159 13.16 -1.77 -16.32
C PHE A 159 13.44 -3.14 -16.94
N TYR A 160 14.34 -3.20 -17.93
CA TYR A 160 14.84 -4.45 -18.47
C TYR A 160 16.34 -4.57 -18.21
N GLN A 161 16.79 -5.81 -18.07
CA GLN A 161 18.16 -6.13 -17.78
C GLN A 161 18.83 -6.68 -19.04
N ASN A 162 19.85 -5.99 -19.54
CA ASN A 162 20.55 -6.44 -20.76
C ASN A 162 21.40 -7.71 -20.52
N ASN A 163 21.92 -7.91 -19.30
CA ASN A 163 22.83 -9.02 -18.96
C ASN A 163 22.40 -9.69 -17.66
N THR A 164 22.28 -11.02 -17.63
CA THR A 164 22.06 -11.79 -16.40
C THR A 164 23.12 -11.43 -15.35
N PRO A 165 22.74 -11.26 -14.07
CA PRO A 165 23.73 -11.00 -13.05
C PRO A 165 24.62 -12.24 -12.94
N LEU A 166 25.91 -12.04 -12.67
CA LEU A 166 26.92 -13.11 -12.54
C LEU A 166 26.70 -14.02 -11.31
N GLY A 167 25.45 -14.28 -10.90
CA GLY A 167 25.10 -15.16 -9.79
C GLY A 167 25.16 -14.51 -8.41
N GLY A 168 25.00 -13.18 -8.31
CA GLY A 168 25.11 -12.42 -7.06
C GLY A 168 23.83 -11.68 -6.65
N VAL A 169 23.66 -11.48 -5.34
CA VAL A 169 22.60 -10.63 -4.78
C VAL A 169 22.94 -9.16 -5.06
N LEU A 170 22.07 -8.44 -5.77
CA LEU A 170 22.29 -7.02 -6.13
C LEU A 170 22.34 -6.10 -4.91
N PHE A 171 21.49 -6.38 -3.92
CA PHE A 171 21.31 -5.54 -2.74
C PHE A 171 21.25 -6.37 -1.45
N PRO A 172 22.39 -6.82 -0.90
CA PRO A 172 22.42 -7.70 0.28
C PRO A 172 21.85 -7.08 1.55
N ALA A 173 21.70 -5.75 1.63
CA ALA A 173 21.13 -5.03 2.78
C ALA A 173 19.67 -4.57 2.56
N LEU A 174 19.05 -4.93 1.43
CA LEU A 174 17.72 -4.45 1.06
C LEU A 174 16.65 -5.03 1.97
N LYS A 175 15.95 -4.17 2.72
CA LYS A 175 14.85 -4.53 3.62
C LYS A 175 13.47 -4.21 3.04
N THR A 176 13.37 -3.16 2.23
CA THR A 176 12.09 -2.71 1.67
C THR A 176 12.20 -2.52 0.16
N LEU A 177 11.35 -3.22 -0.57
CA LEU A 177 11.19 -3.07 -2.02
C LEU A 177 9.82 -2.46 -2.32
N CYS A 178 9.79 -1.38 -3.10
CA CYS A 178 8.57 -0.73 -3.55
C CYS A 178 8.54 -0.64 -5.08
N LEU A 179 7.51 -1.21 -5.70
CA LEU A 179 7.32 -1.26 -7.15
C LEU A 179 5.99 -0.58 -7.49
N PHE A 180 6.03 0.58 -8.13
CA PHE A 180 4.85 1.36 -8.49
C PHE A 180 4.66 1.40 -10.00
N SER A 181 3.78 0.58 -10.57
CA SER A 181 3.61 0.44 -12.03
C SER A 181 4.95 0.21 -12.74
N ALA A 182 5.82 -0.60 -12.12
CA ALA A 182 7.09 -1.00 -12.67
C ALA A 182 6.90 -2.26 -13.50
N GLY A 183 7.16 -2.15 -14.81
CA GLY A 183 7.17 -3.30 -15.71
C GLY A 183 8.54 -3.98 -15.78
N PHE A 184 8.54 -5.30 -15.93
CA PHE A 184 9.74 -6.13 -16.11
C PHE A 184 9.53 -7.03 -17.33
N GLU A 185 10.61 -7.37 -18.04
CA GLU A 185 10.50 -8.30 -19.17
C GLU A 185 10.14 -9.72 -18.73
N LEU A 186 9.39 -10.42 -19.57
CA LEU A 186 9.04 -11.81 -19.35
C LEU A 186 10.26 -12.70 -19.68
N GLY A 187 11.08 -12.99 -18.68
CA GLY A 187 12.22 -13.89 -18.76
C GLY A 187 12.60 -14.46 -17.39
N ASP A 188 13.29 -15.59 -17.41
CA ASP A 188 13.88 -16.24 -16.21
C ASP A 188 15.21 -15.55 -15.86
N GLY A 189 15.40 -15.16 -14.60
CA GLY A 189 16.63 -14.50 -14.15
C GLY A 189 16.73 -13.02 -14.50
N ASP A 190 15.60 -12.32 -14.57
CA ASP A 190 15.56 -10.88 -14.81
C ASP A 190 15.80 -10.05 -13.53
N LEU A 191 15.74 -8.73 -13.68
CA LEU A 191 15.95 -7.79 -12.58
C LEU A 191 14.98 -8.05 -11.42
N TYR A 192 13.73 -8.42 -11.71
CA TYR A 192 12.71 -8.67 -10.70
C TYR A 192 13.11 -9.79 -9.74
N ASP A 193 13.57 -10.90 -10.32
CA ASP A 193 13.98 -12.09 -9.57
C ASP A 193 15.19 -11.77 -8.67
N CYS A 194 16.10 -10.94 -9.17
CA CYS A 194 17.28 -10.48 -8.44
C CYS A 194 16.95 -9.56 -7.27
N LEU A 195 15.93 -8.72 -7.41
CA LEU A 195 15.46 -7.85 -6.33
C LEU A 195 14.85 -8.68 -5.19
N LEU A 196 14.04 -9.69 -5.53
CA LEU A 196 13.43 -10.60 -4.56
C LEU A 196 14.43 -11.56 -3.90
N ALA A 197 15.57 -11.84 -4.54
CA ALA A 197 16.63 -12.70 -3.99
C ALA A 197 17.42 -12.06 -2.82
N SER A 198 17.07 -10.84 -2.40
CA SER A 198 17.73 -10.15 -1.29
C SER A 198 17.47 -10.87 0.06
N PRO A 199 18.51 -11.26 0.81
CA PRO A 199 18.39 -12.18 1.96
C PRO A 199 17.73 -11.57 3.20
N VAL A 200 17.69 -10.24 3.29
CA VAL A 200 17.12 -9.49 4.43
C VAL A 200 15.86 -8.71 4.05
N LEU A 201 15.23 -9.07 2.92
CA LEU A 201 14.04 -8.37 2.42
C LEU A 201 12.84 -8.70 3.31
N GLU A 202 12.40 -7.72 4.09
CA GLU A 202 11.31 -7.84 5.07
C GLU A 202 9.96 -7.37 4.50
N GLU A 203 9.96 -6.37 3.60
CA GLU A 203 8.77 -5.71 3.10
C GLU A 203 8.76 -5.55 1.57
N VAL A 204 7.67 -5.96 0.93
CA VAL A 204 7.45 -5.81 -0.51
C VAL A 204 6.13 -5.09 -0.77
N ASN A 205 6.18 -3.97 -1.49
CA ASN A 205 5.01 -3.18 -1.87
C ASN A 205 4.92 -3.13 -3.39
N ILE A 206 3.80 -3.56 -3.95
CA ILE A 206 3.52 -3.60 -5.38
C ILE A 206 2.22 -2.83 -5.61
N CYS A 207 2.27 -1.80 -6.43
CA CYS A 207 1.09 -1.00 -6.74
C CYS A 207 1.09 -0.70 -8.23
N ASP A 208 0.19 -1.32 -8.98
CA ASP A 208 0.09 -1.12 -10.42
C ASP A 208 -1.34 -0.76 -10.82
N ASN A 209 -1.51 0.54 -11.08
CA ASN A 209 -2.80 1.17 -11.40
C ASN A 209 -2.71 2.06 -12.66
N ASP A 210 -1.57 2.06 -13.37
CA ASP A 210 -1.38 2.87 -14.57
C ASP A 210 -1.93 2.14 -15.82
N PRO A 211 -3.03 2.63 -16.42
CA PRO A 211 -3.62 2.00 -17.60
C PRO A 211 -2.68 1.99 -18.81
N LEU A 212 -1.77 2.96 -18.91
CA LEU A 212 -0.87 3.10 -20.06
C LEU A 212 0.29 2.09 -20.00
N THR A 213 0.76 1.76 -18.80
CA THR A 213 1.85 0.79 -18.61
C THR A 213 1.40 -0.62 -19.02
N SER A 214 0.15 -0.99 -18.71
CA SER A 214 -0.37 -2.33 -19.02
C SER A 214 -0.91 -2.52 -20.46
N LEU A 215 -1.30 -1.43 -21.17
CA LEU A 215 -1.71 -1.52 -22.58
C LEU A 215 -0.55 -1.78 -23.55
N LEU A 216 0.66 -1.37 -23.14
CA LEU A 216 1.83 -1.40 -24.00
C LEU A 216 2.82 -2.49 -23.58
N TYR A 217 2.76 -3.01 -22.34
CA TYR A 217 3.79 -3.86 -21.74
C TYR A 217 3.21 -4.93 -20.80
N SER A 218 3.97 -6.01 -20.56
CA SER A 218 3.66 -6.98 -19.50
C SER A 218 3.72 -6.27 -18.15
N GLY A 219 2.59 -6.21 -17.44
CA GLY A 219 2.49 -5.62 -16.11
C GLY A 219 3.30 -6.40 -15.06
N TRP A 220 2.99 -6.20 -13.79
CA TRP A 220 3.64 -6.99 -12.72
C TRP A 220 3.53 -8.51 -12.99
N LYS A 221 4.64 -9.24 -12.77
CA LYS A 221 4.79 -10.70 -12.97
C LYS A 221 3.79 -11.59 -12.21
N LYS A 222 3.00 -11.05 -11.26
CA LYS A 222 2.04 -11.80 -10.41
C LYS A 222 2.68 -12.90 -9.56
N GLN A 223 4.00 -12.79 -9.33
CA GLN A 223 4.78 -13.73 -8.54
C GLN A 223 5.57 -13.01 -7.47
N VAL A 224 5.59 -13.53 -6.25
CA VAL A 224 6.47 -13.06 -5.16
C VAL A 224 6.96 -14.28 -4.39
N TRP A 225 8.24 -14.34 -4.06
CA TRP A 225 8.82 -15.37 -3.23
C TRP A 225 9.90 -14.80 -2.32
N GLY A 226 10.16 -15.49 -1.22
CA GLY A 226 11.20 -15.13 -0.28
C GLY A 226 10.83 -15.55 1.13
N SER A 227 11.75 -16.23 1.83
CA SER A 227 11.55 -16.64 3.21
C SER A 227 11.82 -15.51 4.21
N SER A 228 12.51 -14.43 3.82
CA SER A 228 12.75 -13.27 4.68
C SER A 228 11.54 -12.32 4.77
N ILE A 229 10.61 -12.40 3.81
CA ILE A 229 9.53 -11.43 3.65
C ILE A 229 8.47 -11.63 4.74
N GLN A 230 8.20 -10.56 5.48
CA GLN A 230 7.23 -10.52 6.59
C GLN A 230 6.00 -9.67 6.28
N ARG A 231 6.09 -8.70 5.36
CA ARG A 231 4.98 -7.82 4.98
C ARG A 231 4.87 -7.69 3.47
N ILE A 232 3.67 -7.90 2.94
CA ILE A 232 3.35 -7.69 1.53
C ILE A 232 2.15 -6.75 1.41
N SER A 233 2.27 -5.75 0.54
CA SER A 233 1.13 -4.97 0.07
C SER A 233 1.06 -5.03 -1.45
N ILE A 234 -0.06 -5.47 -2.01
CA ILE A 234 -0.30 -5.60 -3.45
C ILE A 234 -1.59 -4.85 -3.79
N PHE A 235 -1.50 -3.86 -4.66
CA PHE A 235 -2.62 -3.10 -5.21
C PHE A 235 -2.58 -3.20 -6.73
N TYR A 236 -3.46 -3.99 -7.31
CA TYR A 236 -3.48 -4.29 -8.75
C TYR A 236 -4.90 -4.24 -9.30
N HIS A 237 -5.31 -3.08 -9.81
CA HIS A 237 -6.68 -2.83 -10.27
C HIS A 237 -6.84 -2.77 -11.79
N TYR A 238 -5.85 -3.23 -12.55
CA TYR A 238 -5.91 -3.18 -14.00
C TYR A 238 -6.63 -4.41 -14.60
N HIS A 239 -7.40 -4.19 -15.68
CA HIS A 239 -8.35 -5.14 -16.26
C HIS A 239 -8.17 -5.29 -17.78
N PRO A 240 -7.06 -5.86 -18.29
CA PRO A 240 -7.01 -6.31 -19.68
C PRO A 240 -7.66 -7.69 -19.74
N PHE A 241 -8.55 -7.88 -20.71
CA PHE A 241 -9.43 -9.04 -20.88
C PHE A 241 -8.73 -10.42 -20.99
N GLU A 242 -7.40 -10.49 -20.94
CA GLU A 242 -6.60 -11.71 -21.20
C GLU A 242 -5.63 -12.13 -20.09
N GLU A 243 -5.62 -11.48 -18.91
CA GLU A 243 -4.60 -11.79 -17.89
C GLU A 243 -5.07 -12.00 -16.46
N HIS A 244 -6.24 -12.60 -16.24
CA HIS A 244 -6.61 -13.10 -14.91
C HIS A 244 -5.85 -14.39 -14.55
N SER A 245 -4.57 -14.49 -14.93
CA SER A 245 -3.69 -15.64 -14.75
C SER A 245 -3.42 -15.96 -13.28
N CYS A 246 -2.68 -17.05 -13.04
CA CYS A 246 -2.38 -17.51 -11.70
C CYS A 246 -1.47 -16.54 -10.93
N PHE A 247 -1.82 -16.26 -9.67
CA PHE A 247 -0.97 -15.53 -8.73
C PHE A 247 -0.14 -16.50 -7.89
N VAL A 248 1.17 -16.28 -7.82
CA VAL A 248 2.09 -17.15 -7.05
C VAL A 248 2.72 -16.35 -5.91
N ILE A 249 2.42 -16.68 -4.65
CA ILE A 249 3.01 -16.01 -3.49
C ILE A 249 3.58 -17.06 -2.55
N LYS A 250 4.91 -17.24 -2.56
CA LYS A 250 5.63 -18.25 -1.76
C LYS A 250 6.48 -17.58 -0.69
N THR A 251 5.82 -17.20 0.40
CA THR A 251 6.44 -16.44 1.50
C THR A 251 6.02 -17.03 2.85
N PRO A 252 6.68 -18.12 3.31
CA PRO A 252 6.24 -18.88 4.49
C PRO A 252 6.24 -18.06 5.79
N ASN A 253 7.14 -17.09 5.91
CA ASN A 253 7.28 -16.23 7.10
C ASN A 253 6.49 -14.92 7.00
N LEU A 254 5.56 -14.81 6.04
CA LEU A 254 4.71 -13.64 5.89
C LEU A 254 3.80 -13.48 7.11
N VAL A 255 3.81 -12.31 7.74
CA VAL A 255 3.02 -11.97 8.94
C VAL A 255 1.83 -11.09 8.59
N TYR A 256 1.98 -10.19 7.61
CA TYR A 256 0.97 -9.23 7.19
C TYR A 256 0.79 -9.23 5.67
N LEU A 257 -0.46 -9.36 5.22
CA LEU A 257 -0.85 -9.29 3.81
C LEU A 257 -1.91 -8.19 3.63
N ASP A 258 -1.65 -7.24 2.73
CA ASP A 258 -2.64 -6.30 2.20
C ASP A 258 -2.77 -6.55 0.70
N TYR A 259 -3.88 -7.16 0.25
CA TYR A 259 -4.05 -7.60 -1.12
C TYR A 259 -5.35 -7.06 -1.71
N SER A 260 -5.20 -6.18 -2.68
CA SER A 260 -6.28 -5.47 -3.34
C SER A 260 -6.16 -5.68 -4.85
N SER A 261 -7.10 -6.43 -5.44
CA SER A 261 -7.04 -6.79 -6.87
C SER A 261 -8.36 -7.36 -7.41
N TYR A 262 -8.42 -7.68 -8.69
CA TYR A 262 -9.42 -8.60 -9.20
C TYR A 262 -9.08 -10.03 -8.77
N VAL A 263 -10.10 -10.85 -8.53
CA VAL A 263 -9.91 -12.28 -8.23
C VAL A 263 -9.13 -12.97 -9.37
N ALA A 264 -8.13 -13.80 -9.07
CA ALA A 264 -7.38 -14.53 -10.09
C ALA A 264 -8.15 -15.78 -10.55
N GLN A 265 -7.79 -16.34 -11.71
CA GLN A 265 -8.28 -17.68 -12.11
C GLN A 265 -7.77 -18.77 -11.17
N ASP A 266 -6.57 -18.61 -10.61
CA ASP A 266 -5.98 -19.55 -9.66
C ASP A 266 -4.94 -18.88 -8.75
N TYR A 267 -4.65 -19.49 -7.60
CA TYR A 267 -3.67 -19.03 -6.63
C TYR A 267 -2.73 -20.16 -6.20
N VAL A 268 -1.41 -19.93 -6.25
CA VAL A 268 -0.40 -20.80 -5.64
C VAL A 268 0.25 -20.03 -4.49
N VAL A 269 -0.24 -20.30 -3.28
CA VAL A 269 0.10 -19.50 -2.09
C VAL A 269 0.66 -20.37 -0.97
N GLN A 270 1.67 -19.85 -0.27
CA GLN A 270 2.24 -20.46 0.93
C GLN A 270 2.41 -19.39 2.02
N PHE A 271 1.57 -19.49 3.06
CA PHE A 271 1.43 -18.53 4.16
C PHE A 271 1.47 -19.25 5.51
N ASP A 272 2.64 -19.68 5.94
CA ASP A 272 2.75 -20.54 7.12
C ASP A 272 2.64 -19.74 8.44
N SER A 273 3.03 -18.45 8.41
CA SER A 273 3.11 -17.57 9.59
C SER A 273 2.12 -16.38 9.57
N LEU A 274 1.13 -16.38 8.67
CA LEU A 274 0.28 -15.21 8.43
C LEU A 274 -0.65 -14.93 9.61
N VAL A 275 -0.56 -13.71 10.15
CA VAL A 275 -1.33 -13.26 11.32
C VAL A 275 -2.47 -12.33 10.92
N GLU A 276 -2.22 -11.42 9.99
CA GLU A 276 -3.19 -10.43 9.54
C GLU A 276 -3.31 -10.41 8.02
N ALA A 277 -4.54 -10.50 7.53
CA ALA A 277 -4.85 -10.36 6.12
C ALA A 277 -5.90 -9.27 5.90
N ARG A 278 -5.65 -8.41 4.92
CA ARG A 278 -6.59 -7.41 4.41
C ARG A 278 -6.82 -7.72 2.94
N LEU A 279 -8.05 -8.02 2.59
CA LEU A 279 -8.44 -8.38 1.24
C LEU A 279 -9.43 -7.35 0.69
N ASP A 280 -9.12 -6.83 -0.49
CA ASP A 280 -10.02 -6.04 -1.32
C ASP A 280 -10.08 -6.65 -2.73
N LEU A 281 -10.90 -7.69 -2.85
CA LEU A 281 -10.99 -8.51 -4.05
C LEU A 281 -12.24 -8.16 -4.83
N ARG A 282 -12.08 -7.86 -6.11
CA ARG A 282 -13.17 -7.53 -7.01
C ARG A 282 -13.49 -8.66 -7.95
N LEU A 283 -14.76 -8.81 -8.23
CA LEU A 283 -15.26 -9.73 -9.24
C LEU A 283 -14.97 -9.15 -10.63
N TRP A 284 -14.71 -10.04 -11.57
CA TRP A 284 -14.74 -9.79 -13.00
C TRP A 284 -15.50 -10.94 -13.65
N LYS A 285 -16.05 -10.71 -14.84
CA LYS A 285 -16.80 -11.72 -15.58
C LYS A 285 -16.35 -11.72 -17.03
N TYR A 286 -15.92 -12.87 -17.52
CA TYR A 286 -15.61 -13.11 -18.93
C TYR A 286 -16.18 -14.47 -19.34
N ASN A 287 -16.98 -14.52 -20.40
CA ASN A 287 -17.59 -15.76 -20.92
C ASN A 287 -18.21 -16.67 -19.82
N ASP A 288 -18.95 -16.06 -18.88
CA ASP A 288 -19.58 -16.73 -17.73
C ASP A 288 -18.64 -17.40 -16.71
N TYR A 289 -17.32 -17.25 -16.84
CA TYR A 289 -16.34 -17.70 -15.86
C TYR A 289 -16.04 -16.59 -14.83
N TRP A 290 -15.94 -17.00 -13.58
CA TRP A 290 -15.51 -16.19 -12.43
C TRP A 290 -14.15 -16.72 -11.97
N GLY A 291 -13.31 -15.88 -11.34
CA GLY A 291 -12.08 -16.37 -10.71
C GLY A 291 -12.32 -17.40 -9.60
N ASP A 292 -11.25 -18.06 -9.14
CA ASP A 292 -11.30 -19.04 -8.03
C ASP A 292 -10.43 -18.55 -6.87
N ALA A 293 -11.07 -18.13 -5.78
CA ALA A 293 -10.39 -17.66 -4.58
C ALA A 293 -10.17 -18.78 -3.55
N THR A 294 -10.56 -20.03 -3.84
CA THR A 294 -10.58 -21.12 -2.84
C THR A 294 -9.20 -21.35 -2.23
N LYS A 295 -8.14 -21.42 -3.04
CA LYS A 295 -6.77 -21.66 -2.55
C LYS A 295 -6.25 -20.49 -1.70
N LEU A 296 -6.56 -19.25 -2.09
CA LEU A 296 -6.23 -18.06 -1.31
C LEU A 296 -6.92 -18.09 0.06
N ILE A 297 -8.23 -18.35 0.08
CA ILE A 297 -9.05 -18.39 1.30
C ILE A 297 -8.57 -19.52 2.24
N VAL A 298 -8.23 -20.69 1.68
CA VAL A 298 -7.63 -21.79 2.46
C VAL A 298 -6.28 -21.40 3.05
N ALA A 299 -5.44 -20.66 2.32
CA ALA A 299 -4.13 -20.26 2.81
C ALA A 299 -4.21 -19.24 3.96
N ILE A 300 -5.23 -18.38 3.99
CA ILE A 300 -5.43 -17.41 5.09
C ILE A 300 -6.22 -17.98 6.28
N ARG A 301 -6.55 -19.28 6.31
CA ARG A 301 -7.41 -19.88 7.36
C ARG A 301 -6.87 -19.70 8.80
N ASN A 302 -5.55 -19.52 8.94
CA ASN A 302 -4.87 -19.45 10.24
C ASN A 302 -4.72 -18.01 10.79
N VAL A 303 -5.21 -16.99 10.08
CA VAL A 303 -5.08 -15.59 10.50
C VAL A 303 -5.82 -15.31 11.81
N VAL A 304 -5.28 -14.36 12.59
CA VAL A 304 -5.88 -13.83 13.81
C VAL A 304 -6.81 -12.66 13.49
N THR A 305 -6.44 -11.86 12.51
CA THR A 305 -7.21 -10.69 12.05
C THR A 305 -7.47 -10.77 10.56
N LEU A 306 -8.74 -10.66 10.17
CA LEU A 306 -9.18 -10.61 8.77
C LEU A 306 -9.96 -9.33 8.51
N HIS A 307 -9.54 -8.58 7.49
CA HIS A 307 -10.24 -7.41 6.98
C HIS A 307 -10.72 -7.68 5.55
N LEU A 308 -12.00 -7.46 5.26
CA LEU A 308 -12.59 -7.67 3.94
C LEU A 308 -13.22 -6.37 3.42
N SER A 309 -13.00 -6.04 2.15
CA SER A 309 -13.80 -5.01 1.48
C SER A 309 -15.23 -5.51 1.21
N ALA A 310 -16.12 -4.61 0.80
CA ALA A 310 -17.48 -4.99 0.42
C ALA A 310 -17.48 -5.92 -0.82
N ASP A 311 -16.57 -5.70 -1.77
CA ASP A 311 -16.40 -6.56 -2.95
C ASP A 311 -15.85 -7.94 -2.56
N SER A 312 -14.94 -8.00 -1.58
CA SER A 312 -14.41 -9.26 -1.07
C SER A 312 -15.49 -10.18 -0.50
N LEU A 313 -16.57 -9.63 0.09
CA LEU A 313 -17.69 -10.45 0.56
C LEU A 313 -18.38 -11.19 -0.58
N GLU A 314 -18.49 -10.57 -1.76
CA GLU A 314 -19.05 -11.22 -2.93
C GLU A 314 -18.08 -12.23 -3.53
N VAL A 315 -16.78 -11.93 -3.59
CA VAL A 315 -15.75 -12.90 -4.00
C VAL A 315 -15.76 -14.14 -3.11
N PHE A 316 -15.88 -13.97 -1.80
CA PHE A 316 -16.00 -15.10 -0.87
C PHE A 316 -17.27 -15.92 -1.10
N TYR A 317 -18.35 -15.32 -1.60
CA TYR A 317 -19.59 -16.02 -1.89
C TYR A 317 -19.56 -16.75 -3.25
N PHE A 318 -19.10 -16.08 -4.31
CA PHE A 318 -19.16 -16.59 -5.68
C PHE A 318 -17.92 -17.41 -6.09
N CYS A 319 -16.74 -17.08 -5.54
CA CYS A 319 -15.45 -17.63 -5.97
C CYS A 319 -14.83 -18.59 -4.94
N CYS A 320 -15.50 -18.88 -3.82
CA CYS A 320 -15.05 -19.86 -2.83
C CYS A 320 -15.90 -21.12 -2.90
N LYS A 321 -15.33 -22.21 -3.42
CA LYS A 321 -16.04 -23.49 -3.53
C LYS A 321 -16.21 -24.20 -2.18
N SER A 322 -15.25 -24.01 -1.28
CA SER A 322 -15.24 -24.64 0.05
C SER A 322 -14.63 -23.70 1.09
N MET A 323 -15.48 -23.18 1.99
CA MET A 323 -15.05 -22.29 3.07
C MET A 323 -14.29 -23.07 4.16
N PRO A 324 -13.03 -22.70 4.49
CA PRO A 324 -12.28 -23.34 5.56
C PRO A 324 -12.80 -22.90 6.94
N GLU A 325 -12.32 -23.59 7.98
CA GLU A 325 -12.53 -23.17 9.37
C GLU A 325 -11.43 -22.21 9.81
N PHE A 326 -11.86 -21.06 10.32
CA PHE A 326 -11.03 -19.98 10.82
C PHE A 326 -10.88 -20.11 12.34
N ASN A 327 -10.21 -21.18 12.78
CA ASN A 327 -10.08 -21.50 14.20
C ASN A 327 -9.27 -20.48 15.00
N ASN A 328 -8.38 -19.72 14.34
CA ASN A 328 -7.54 -18.72 14.99
C ASN A 328 -8.11 -17.30 14.88
N LEU A 329 -9.19 -17.09 14.13
CA LEU A 329 -9.71 -15.76 13.83
C LEU A 329 -10.40 -15.16 15.06
N VAL A 330 -9.78 -14.12 15.62
CA VAL A 330 -10.26 -13.37 16.78
C VAL A 330 -10.98 -12.10 16.36
N LYS A 331 -10.54 -11.47 15.27
CA LYS A 331 -11.07 -10.20 14.79
C LYS A 331 -11.43 -10.26 13.31
N LEU A 332 -12.71 -10.09 13.01
CA LEU A 332 -13.23 -9.94 11.66
C LEU A 332 -13.68 -8.49 11.46
N SER A 333 -13.23 -7.88 10.37
CA SER A 333 -13.65 -6.56 9.94
C SER A 333 -14.12 -6.61 8.51
N PHE A 334 -15.22 -5.94 8.20
CA PHE A 334 -15.63 -5.78 6.81
C PHE A 334 -16.25 -4.42 6.50
N GLU A 335 -16.25 -4.07 5.23
CA GLU A 335 -16.88 -2.87 4.69
C GLU A 335 -18.25 -3.20 4.11
N SER A 336 -19.24 -2.36 4.40
CA SER A 336 -20.58 -2.46 3.83
C SER A 336 -20.71 -1.51 2.64
N HIS A 337 -21.33 -1.97 1.56
CA HIS A 337 -21.66 -1.15 0.40
C HIS A 337 -23.13 -1.31 0.01
N LYS A 338 -23.74 -0.26 -0.56
CA LYS A 338 -25.14 -0.28 -0.97
C LYS A 338 -25.42 -1.39 -1.97
N GLU A 339 -24.53 -1.58 -2.93
CA GLU A 339 -24.73 -2.54 -4.03
C GLU A 339 -24.15 -3.93 -3.77
N ARG A 340 -23.53 -4.17 -2.60
CA ARG A 340 -22.87 -5.44 -2.28
C ARG A 340 -23.58 -6.13 -1.14
N GLY A 341 -23.83 -7.43 -1.31
CA GLY A 341 -24.55 -8.22 -0.33
C GLY A 341 -23.69 -8.92 0.72
N TRP A 342 -24.28 -9.20 1.87
CA TRP A 342 -23.66 -9.91 2.99
C TRP A 342 -23.83 -11.44 2.92
N HIS A 343 -24.02 -11.97 1.71
CA HIS A 343 -24.32 -13.36 1.41
C HIS A 343 -23.41 -14.38 2.13
N VAL A 344 -22.11 -14.07 2.22
CA VAL A 344 -21.13 -14.98 2.84
C VAL A 344 -21.06 -14.88 4.36
N LEU A 345 -21.57 -13.79 4.97
CA LEU A 345 -21.40 -13.54 6.41
C LEU A 345 -21.97 -14.67 7.28
N PRO A 346 -23.18 -15.22 7.03
CA PRO A 346 -23.68 -16.35 7.80
C PRO A 346 -22.73 -17.55 7.83
N LEU A 347 -22.12 -17.87 6.68
CA LEU A 347 -21.20 -19.00 6.55
C LEU A 347 -19.86 -18.69 7.23
N LEU A 348 -19.30 -17.49 6.98
CA LEU A 348 -18.03 -17.04 7.55
C LEU A 348 -18.08 -16.99 9.07
N LEU A 349 -19.17 -16.45 9.64
CA LEU A 349 -19.38 -16.39 11.08
C LEU A 349 -19.51 -17.80 11.71
N LYS A 350 -20.26 -18.71 11.07
CA LYS A 350 -20.35 -20.12 11.51
C LYS A 350 -19.00 -20.83 11.46
N LYS A 351 -18.13 -20.46 10.51
CA LYS A 351 -16.79 -21.02 10.35
C LYS A 351 -15.71 -20.30 11.19
N SER A 352 -16.10 -19.37 12.06
CA SER A 352 -15.18 -18.59 12.92
C SER A 352 -15.54 -18.77 14.40
N PRO A 353 -15.31 -19.95 15.01
CA PRO A 353 -15.81 -20.28 16.34
C PRO A 353 -15.21 -19.44 17.47
N ASN A 354 -14.00 -18.90 17.28
CA ASN A 354 -13.26 -18.12 18.28
C ASN A 354 -13.32 -16.60 18.04
N LEU A 355 -14.25 -16.14 17.19
CA LEU A 355 -14.40 -14.73 16.87
C LEU A 355 -14.89 -13.92 18.10
N GLU A 356 -14.07 -12.97 18.55
CA GLU A 356 -14.38 -12.11 19.70
C GLU A 356 -14.74 -10.67 19.30
N THR A 357 -14.15 -10.16 18.22
CA THR A 357 -14.37 -8.78 17.75
C THR A 357 -14.93 -8.77 16.34
N LEU A 358 -16.10 -8.17 16.17
CA LEU A 358 -16.70 -7.90 14.87
C LEU A 358 -16.65 -6.39 14.59
N VAL A 359 -16.05 -6.00 13.47
CA VAL A 359 -15.96 -4.61 13.02
C VAL A 359 -16.72 -4.45 11.71
N ILE A 360 -17.69 -3.53 11.69
CA ILE A 360 -18.46 -3.22 10.49
C ILE A 360 -18.22 -1.75 10.15
N LYS A 361 -17.69 -1.48 8.95
CA LYS A 361 -17.55 -0.13 8.43
C LYS A 361 -18.74 0.18 7.52
N GLY A 362 -19.56 1.13 7.95
CA GLY A 362 -20.88 1.43 7.43
C GLY A 362 -21.96 0.47 7.94
N LEU A 363 -23.22 0.74 7.61
CA LEU A 363 -24.35 -0.19 7.70
C LEU A 363 -25.30 0.04 6.49
N VAL A 364 -24.69 0.32 5.33
CA VAL A 364 -25.37 0.88 4.15
C VAL A 364 -25.83 -0.15 3.12
N HIS A 365 -25.71 -1.45 3.40
CA HIS A 365 -26.15 -2.55 2.55
C HIS A 365 -27.58 -2.33 2.00
N THR A 366 -27.90 -2.60 0.71
CA THR A 366 -29.30 -2.54 0.17
C THR A 366 -30.01 -3.89 0.26
N ILE A 367 -31.34 -3.94 0.33
CA ILE A 367 -32.04 -5.20 0.63
C ILE A 367 -31.82 -6.20 -0.51
N THR A 368 -31.23 -7.35 -0.18
CA THR A 368 -31.17 -8.50 -1.08
C THR A 368 -31.81 -9.70 -0.39
N ASP A 369 -32.52 -10.52 -1.15
CA ASP A 369 -33.20 -11.73 -0.66
C ASP A 369 -32.25 -12.84 -0.19
N LYS A 370 -30.94 -12.69 -0.42
CA LYS A 370 -29.93 -13.74 -0.22
C LYS A 370 -28.91 -13.45 0.87
N CYS A 371 -29.03 -12.37 1.65
CA CYS A 371 -28.09 -12.05 2.75
C CYS A 371 -28.12 -13.00 3.95
N GLY A 372 -29.04 -13.95 3.97
CA GLY A 372 -29.20 -14.89 5.07
C GLY A 372 -29.56 -14.20 6.39
N ASP A 373 -29.26 -14.87 7.51
CA ASP A 373 -29.68 -14.51 8.86
C ASP A 373 -28.75 -13.50 9.58
N ALA A 374 -27.63 -13.12 8.96
CA ALA A 374 -26.74 -12.06 9.45
C ALA A 374 -27.30 -10.64 9.21
N CYS A 375 -28.37 -10.51 8.40
CA CYS A 375 -28.95 -9.24 8.01
C CYS A 375 -30.49 -9.26 8.11
N VAL A 376 -31.09 -8.08 8.32
CA VAL A 376 -32.55 -7.89 8.39
C VAL A 376 -33.26 -8.12 7.04
N CYS A 377 -32.50 -8.30 5.95
CA CYS A 377 -33.05 -8.46 4.60
C CYS A 377 -33.91 -9.72 4.41
N VAL A 378 -33.74 -10.76 5.24
CA VAL A 378 -34.58 -11.96 5.17
C VAL A 378 -35.82 -11.78 6.04
N HIS A 379 -36.94 -11.41 5.41
CA HIS A 379 -38.27 -11.51 6.01
C HIS A 379 -38.72 -12.97 5.98
N GLU A 380 -38.56 -13.66 7.11
CA GLU A 380 -39.22 -14.93 7.44
C GLU A 380 -39.07 -16.11 6.46
N LYS A 381 -38.31 -17.14 6.85
CA LYS A 381 -38.71 -18.54 6.64
C LYS A 381 -37.90 -19.52 7.51
N LYS A 382 -38.64 -20.19 8.41
CA LYS A 382 -38.42 -21.51 9.04
C LYS A 382 -37.23 -21.69 9.99
N ASN A 383 -37.54 -21.88 11.28
CA ASN A 383 -36.93 -22.83 12.24
C ASN A 383 -35.40 -23.05 12.24
N THR A 384 -34.60 -22.11 11.75
CA THR A 384 -33.14 -22.24 11.71
C THR A 384 -32.55 -21.20 12.65
N SER A 385 -31.76 -21.65 13.61
CA SER A 385 -31.06 -20.78 14.56
C SER A 385 -30.20 -19.77 13.82
N CYS A 386 -30.43 -18.47 14.06
CA CYS A 386 -29.64 -17.37 13.51
C CYS A 386 -28.14 -17.59 13.81
N CYS A 387 -27.27 -17.44 12.81
CA CYS A 387 -25.82 -17.63 12.91
C CYS A 387 -25.20 -16.79 14.04
N LEU A 388 -25.75 -15.61 14.30
CA LEU A 388 -25.31 -14.66 15.32
C LEU A 388 -25.48 -15.22 16.74
N LEU A 389 -26.47 -16.10 16.97
CA LEU A 389 -26.74 -16.68 18.29
C LEU A 389 -25.62 -17.62 18.76
N LEU A 390 -24.85 -18.18 17.82
CA LEU A 390 -23.72 -19.08 18.07
C LEU A 390 -22.38 -18.32 18.13
N CYS A 391 -22.35 -17.05 17.73
CA CYS A 391 -21.14 -16.25 17.69
C CYS A 391 -20.71 -15.83 19.09
N ARG A 392 -19.43 -15.99 19.43
CA ARG A 392 -18.84 -15.59 20.71
C ARG A 392 -18.33 -14.14 20.72
N VAL A 393 -18.91 -13.29 19.89
CA VAL A 393 -18.49 -11.89 19.73
C VAL A 393 -18.78 -11.13 21.03
N LYS A 394 -17.73 -10.59 21.65
CA LYS A 394 -17.77 -9.75 22.84
C LYS A 394 -17.78 -8.27 22.50
N VAL A 395 -17.11 -7.90 21.40
CA VAL A 395 -16.96 -6.50 20.98
C VAL A 395 -17.50 -6.30 19.57
N LEU A 396 -18.53 -5.47 19.44
CA LEU A 396 -19.04 -5.00 18.15
C LEU A 396 -18.56 -3.57 17.92
N LYS A 397 -17.90 -3.29 16.81
CA LYS A 397 -17.50 -1.92 16.42
C LYS A 397 -18.19 -1.53 15.13
N ILE A 398 -18.95 -0.44 15.16
CA ILE A 398 -19.60 0.14 13.98
C ILE A 398 -18.95 1.48 13.66
N TYR A 399 -18.45 1.62 12.45
CA TYR A 399 -17.91 2.87 11.93
C TYR A 399 -18.87 3.47 10.90
N GLY A 400 -19.03 4.79 10.86
CA GLY A 400 -19.83 5.44 9.83
C GLY A 400 -21.35 5.28 10.03
N TYR A 401 -21.81 5.26 11.28
CA TYR A 401 -23.23 5.11 11.61
C TYR A 401 -23.98 6.42 11.34
N GLY A 402 -24.96 6.40 10.43
CA GLY A 402 -25.75 7.58 10.03
C GLY A 402 -27.08 7.76 10.75
N GLY A 403 -27.53 6.79 11.54
CA GLY A 403 -28.80 6.85 12.28
C GLY A 403 -30.05 6.71 11.42
N THR A 404 -29.95 6.20 10.20
CA THR A 404 -31.14 5.94 9.37
C THR A 404 -32.00 4.83 9.99
N CYS A 405 -33.32 4.85 9.73
CA CYS A 405 -34.25 3.81 10.21
C CYS A 405 -33.78 2.37 9.88
N ARG A 406 -33.02 2.21 8.78
CA ARG A 406 -32.44 0.94 8.38
C ARG A 406 -31.28 0.53 9.27
N GLU A 407 -30.35 1.43 9.52
CA GLU A 407 -29.19 1.18 10.38
C GLU A 407 -29.65 0.87 11.80
N VAL A 408 -30.69 1.56 12.30
CA VAL A 408 -31.34 1.28 13.58
C VAL A 408 -31.90 -0.15 13.62
N LYS A 409 -32.62 -0.59 12.59
CA LYS A 409 -33.14 -1.97 12.49
C LYS A 409 -32.02 -3.01 12.45
N GLN A 410 -30.96 -2.76 11.68
CA GLN A 410 -29.83 -3.67 11.57
C GLN A 410 -29.03 -3.73 12.87
N MET A 411 -28.82 -2.59 13.54
CA MET A 411 -28.18 -2.52 14.84
C MET A 411 -28.97 -3.32 15.88
N ARG A 412 -30.30 -3.12 15.94
CA ARG A 412 -31.20 -3.90 16.81
C ARG A 412 -31.06 -5.40 16.54
N HIS A 413 -31.09 -5.82 15.28
CA HIS A 413 -30.91 -7.24 14.92
C HIS A 413 -29.57 -7.81 15.38
N LEU A 414 -28.47 -7.07 15.25
CA LEU A 414 -27.16 -7.53 15.73
C LEU A 414 -27.13 -7.63 17.25
N MET A 415 -27.63 -6.61 17.95
CA MET A 415 -27.63 -6.55 19.42
C MET A 415 -28.54 -7.62 20.05
N ASP A 416 -29.71 -7.88 19.46
CA ASP A 416 -30.67 -8.87 19.97
C ASP A 416 -30.16 -10.32 19.78
N ASN A 417 -29.36 -10.57 18.73
CA ASN A 417 -28.91 -11.93 18.41
C ASN A 417 -27.48 -12.26 18.89
N LEU A 418 -26.61 -11.28 19.16
CA LEU A 418 -25.26 -11.51 19.71
C LEU A 418 -25.28 -11.64 21.23
N LYS A 419 -25.50 -12.86 21.74
CA LYS A 419 -25.72 -13.13 23.17
C LYS A 419 -24.53 -12.84 24.09
N PHE A 420 -23.30 -12.86 23.57
CA PHE A 420 -22.07 -12.69 24.34
C PHE A 420 -21.53 -11.26 24.30
N LEU A 421 -22.31 -10.32 23.77
CA LEU A 421 -21.88 -8.96 23.55
C LEU A 421 -21.71 -8.20 24.88
N GLU A 422 -20.51 -7.68 25.09
CA GLU A 422 -20.11 -6.91 26.28
C GLU A 422 -20.00 -5.42 25.96
N VAL A 423 -19.45 -5.08 24.79
CA VAL A 423 -19.19 -3.69 24.40
C VAL A 423 -19.58 -3.45 22.94
N VAL A 424 -20.37 -2.40 22.72
CA VAL A 424 -20.66 -1.86 21.39
C VAL A 424 -19.96 -0.52 21.25
N LYS A 425 -19.05 -0.38 20.28
CA LYS A 425 -18.37 0.88 19.97
C LYS A 425 -18.93 1.47 18.69
N VAL A 426 -19.43 2.70 18.73
CA VAL A 426 -20.05 3.34 17.56
C VAL A 426 -19.34 4.65 17.24
N LYS A 427 -18.81 4.75 16.03
CA LYS A 427 -18.39 6.02 15.45
C LYS A 427 -19.50 6.56 14.56
N VAL A 428 -20.18 7.60 15.05
CA VAL A 428 -21.26 8.28 14.31
C VAL A 428 -20.66 9.14 13.20
N GLN A 429 -21.28 9.11 12.03
CA GLN A 429 -20.94 9.97 10.90
C GLN A 429 -22.13 10.88 10.58
N VAL A 430 -21.98 12.16 10.91
CA VAL A 430 -23.01 13.19 10.71
C VAL A 430 -22.39 14.42 10.06
N ASP A 431 -23.12 15.00 9.10
CA ASP A 431 -22.72 16.24 8.42
C ASP A 431 -22.94 17.48 9.30
N GLU A 432 -23.85 17.40 10.28
CA GLU A 432 -24.22 18.48 11.20
C GLU A 432 -24.18 17.98 12.65
N GLN A 433 -23.56 18.75 13.55
CA GLN A 433 -23.41 18.38 14.96
C GLN A 433 -24.77 18.25 15.68
N ASP A 434 -25.79 18.97 15.25
CA ASP A 434 -27.14 18.94 15.86
C ASP A 434 -27.84 17.59 15.68
N LYS A 435 -27.44 16.80 14.68
CA LYS A 435 -27.97 15.44 14.42
C LYS A 435 -27.32 14.38 15.30
N LEU A 436 -26.21 14.69 15.97
CA LEU A 436 -25.47 13.72 16.79
C LEU A 436 -26.29 13.28 18.02
N LEU A 437 -26.85 14.22 18.77
CA LEU A 437 -27.60 13.96 20.01
C LEU A 437 -28.85 13.08 19.80
N PRO A 438 -29.71 13.31 18.81
CA PRO A 438 -30.83 12.42 18.51
C PRO A 438 -30.39 10.99 18.21
N ILE A 439 -29.34 10.83 17.39
CA ILE A 439 -28.84 9.52 16.95
C ILE A 439 -28.24 8.74 18.12
N THR A 440 -27.45 9.39 18.97
CA THR A 440 -26.87 8.74 20.15
C THR A 440 -27.96 8.37 21.16
N ASN A 441 -28.97 9.22 21.37
CA ASN A 441 -30.11 8.91 22.23
C ASN A 441 -30.91 7.70 21.73
N GLU A 442 -31.20 7.62 20.43
CA GLU A 442 -31.91 6.48 19.84
C GLU A 442 -31.10 5.18 19.99
N LEU A 443 -29.78 5.22 19.77
CA LEU A 443 -28.90 4.07 20.00
C LEU A 443 -28.89 3.61 21.46
N MET A 444 -28.88 4.54 22.42
CA MET A 444 -28.94 4.19 23.84
C MET A 444 -30.27 3.52 24.21
N GLN A 445 -31.36 3.82 23.49
CA GLN A 445 -32.65 3.15 23.64
C GLN A 445 -32.68 1.76 22.98
N LEU A 446 -31.70 1.40 22.13
CA LEU A 446 -31.58 0.07 21.54
C LEU A 446 -30.96 -0.97 22.49
N LEU A 447 -30.46 -0.57 23.66
CA LEU A 447 -29.93 -1.51 24.65
C LEU A 447 -30.98 -2.59 24.95
N PRO A 448 -30.69 -3.86 24.64
CA PRO A 448 -31.68 -4.91 24.81
C PRO A 448 -31.95 -5.11 26.31
N THR A 449 -33.23 -5.32 26.64
CA THR A 449 -33.68 -5.76 27.96
C THR A 449 -33.08 -7.11 28.41
N THR A 450 -32.40 -7.84 27.51
CA THR A 450 -31.91 -9.21 27.71
C THR A 450 -30.41 -9.33 28.03
N SER A 451 -29.59 -8.30 27.81
CA SER A 451 -28.17 -8.28 28.24
C SER A 451 -27.92 -7.08 29.15
N SER A 452 -28.18 -7.26 30.45
CA SER A 452 -27.94 -6.25 31.49
C SER A 452 -26.46 -5.88 31.69
N LYS A 453 -25.54 -6.42 30.88
CA LYS A 453 -24.08 -6.20 30.95
C LYS A 453 -23.48 -5.51 29.72
N CYS A 454 -24.24 -5.30 28.64
CA CYS A 454 -23.73 -4.68 27.42
C CYS A 454 -23.64 -3.15 27.56
N ASN A 455 -22.47 -2.56 27.29
CA ASN A 455 -22.25 -1.11 27.32
C ASN A 455 -22.04 -0.54 25.90
N ILE A 456 -22.66 0.60 25.60
CA ILE A 456 -22.44 1.35 24.35
C ILE A 456 -21.43 2.47 24.61
N GLN A 457 -20.39 2.53 23.78
CA GLN A 457 -19.34 3.56 23.79
C GLN A 457 -19.32 4.29 22.46
N PHE A 458 -19.36 5.61 22.48
CA PHE A 458 -19.15 6.43 21.29
C PHE A 458 -17.65 6.72 21.14
N ILE A 459 -17.09 6.50 19.95
CA ILE A 459 -15.63 6.55 19.68
C ILE A 459 -15.23 7.45 18.51
#